data_AF-A0A7C4PWG6-F1
#
_entry.id   AF-A0A7C4PWG6-F1
#
_cell.length_a   1.000
_cell.length_b   1.000
_cell.length_c   1.000
_cell.angle_alpha   90.00
_cell.angle_beta   90.00
_cell.angle_gamma   90.00
#
_symmetry.space_group_name_H-M   'P 1'
#
loop_
_entity.id
_entity.type
_entity.pdbx_description
1 polymer ?
#
loop_
_entity_poly.entity_id
_entity_poly.type
_entity_poly.pdbx_seq_one_letter_code
_entity_poly.pdbx_strand_id
1 'polypeptide(L)'
;MPIPSYVMLKELRKLHLRRYQDPIDESLRGWNWDRPPVKPRAYLGLTINEVASYCPTRRDVWLRRITKVVPEVNEALKLGSLIHDVIHTTIEYFRKYVSSSVDILNAYNDVVSEVLKNFTIPEQFSGWVINLIKYVVIQLLAEVSWSSVGDGINPWLPWISEVRVDGSLLGLSKNLRIDAITGSNVVVDFKIAKPSENHRIAITAYAMALEANLEVPIDYGLIIYINGLNNTPKVSVESIYISSDLRKDFIDARDELIDMVISEREPPKATSCSPTCPFRNSCR
;
A
#
# COMPACT_ATOMS: atom_id res chain seq x y z
N MET A 1 -4.06 -12.63 6.02
CA MET A 1 -3.95 -12.14 4.63
C MET A 1 -5.37 -11.94 4.12
N PRO A 2 -5.75 -10.77 3.60
CA PRO A 2 -7.11 -10.57 3.07
C PRO A 2 -7.33 -11.23 1.70
N ILE A 3 -6.34 -11.92 1.13
CA ILE A 3 -6.49 -12.82 -0.01
C ILE A 3 -5.85 -14.17 0.35
N PRO A 4 -6.21 -15.30 -0.26
CA PRO A 4 -5.49 -16.56 -0.09
C PRO A 4 -4.13 -16.60 -0.84
N SER A 5 -3.18 -17.41 -0.37
CA SER A 5 -1.84 -17.56 -0.99
C SER A 5 -1.94 -18.06 -2.43
N TYR A 6 -2.87 -18.98 -2.70
CA TYR A 6 -3.05 -19.52 -4.05
C TYR A 6 -3.53 -18.46 -5.06
N VAL A 7 -4.32 -17.46 -4.61
CA VAL A 7 -4.76 -16.35 -5.47
C VAL A 7 -3.56 -15.49 -5.84
N MET A 8 -2.74 -15.13 -4.85
CA MET A 8 -1.48 -14.41 -5.09
C MET A 8 -0.57 -15.16 -6.05
N LEU A 9 -0.28 -16.44 -5.80
CA LEU A 9 0.62 -17.24 -6.64
C LEU A 9 0.10 -17.36 -8.08
N LYS A 10 -1.22 -17.47 -8.27
CA LYS A 10 -1.85 -17.47 -9.60
C LYS A 10 -1.62 -16.15 -10.32
N GLU A 11 -1.77 -15.02 -9.64
CA GLU A 11 -1.52 -13.71 -10.24
C GLU A 11 -0.04 -13.49 -10.57
N LEU A 12 0.88 -13.87 -9.67
CA LEU A 12 2.33 -13.77 -9.91
C LEU A 12 2.78 -14.59 -11.12
N ARG A 13 2.22 -15.79 -11.31
CA ARG A 13 2.50 -16.62 -12.50
C ARG A 13 2.15 -15.89 -13.80
N LYS A 14 1.06 -15.11 -13.83
CA LYS A 14 0.70 -14.32 -15.02
C LYS A 14 1.69 -13.20 -15.30
N LEU A 15 2.18 -12.54 -14.24
CA LEU A 15 3.14 -11.44 -14.36
C LEU A 15 4.53 -11.92 -14.76
N HIS A 16 4.92 -13.13 -14.38
CA HIS A 16 6.23 -13.68 -14.71
C HIS A 16 6.50 -13.73 -16.22
N LEU A 17 5.50 -14.10 -17.02
CA LEU A 17 5.63 -14.10 -18.48
C LEU A 17 5.86 -12.68 -19.03
N ARG A 18 5.18 -11.68 -18.47
CA ARG A 18 5.37 -10.27 -18.86
C ARG A 18 6.79 -9.81 -18.53
N ARG A 19 7.29 -10.13 -17.34
CA ARG A 19 8.68 -9.82 -16.95
C ARG A 19 9.70 -10.41 -17.92
N TYR A 20 9.48 -11.64 -18.36
CA TYR A 20 10.37 -12.29 -19.31
C TYR A 20 10.36 -11.61 -20.69
N GLN A 21 9.19 -11.16 -21.15
CA GLN A 21 9.02 -10.52 -22.46
C GLN A 21 9.48 -9.07 -22.48
N ASP A 22 9.33 -8.36 -21.36
CA ASP A 22 9.71 -6.96 -21.19
C ASP A 22 10.57 -6.81 -19.92
N PRO A 23 11.85 -7.21 -19.94
CA PRO A 23 12.72 -7.09 -18.78
C PRO A 23 12.88 -5.62 -18.33
N ILE A 24 12.90 -5.41 -17.02
CA ILE A 24 13.13 -4.07 -16.44
C ILE A 24 14.53 -3.58 -16.84
N ASP A 25 14.59 -2.35 -17.33
CA ASP A 25 15.84 -1.64 -17.60
C ASP A 25 16.60 -1.46 -16.29
N GLU A 26 17.83 -1.97 -16.27
CA GLU A 26 18.67 -1.94 -15.08
C GLU A 26 18.89 -0.51 -14.58
N SER A 27 18.98 0.49 -15.47
CA SER A 27 19.15 1.90 -15.10
C SER A 27 17.99 2.49 -14.30
N LEU A 28 16.80 1.86 -14.33
CA LEU A 28 15.58 2.27 -13.62
C LEU A 28 15.37 1.55 -12.28
N ARG A 29 16.33 0.74 -11.86
CA ARG A 29 16.30 0.04 -10.57
C ARG A 29 16.52 1.00 -9.41
N GLY A 30 15.85 0.77 -8.29
CA GLY A 30 15.97 1.62 -7.10
C GLY A 30 17.39 1.72 -6.56
N TRP A 31 18.22 0.68 -6.70
CA TRP A 31 19.63 0.71 -6.31
C TRP A 31 20.51 1.65 -7.13
N ASN A 32 20.01 2.19 -8.26
CA ASN A 32 20.70 3.22 -9.05
C ASN A 32 20.39 4.64 -8.60
N TRP A 33 20.01 4.82 -7.32
CA TRP A 33 19.66 6.09 -6.72
C TRP A 33 20.77 7.16 -6.77
N ASP A 34 22.02 6.77 -7.04
CA ASP A 34 23.18 7.66 -7.12
C ASP A 34 23.38 8.29 -8.51
N ARG A 35 22.69 7.78 -9.53
CA ARG A 35 22.81 8.20 -10.95
C ARG A 35 21.46 8.52 -11.60
N PRO A 36 21.42 9.46 -12.58
CA PRO A 36 20.22 9.66 -13.39
C PRO A 36 19.82 8.38 -14.15
N PRO A 37 18.51 8.13 -14.37
CA PRO A 37 17.37 9.00 -14.04
C PRO A 37 16.81 8.79 -12.61
N VAL A 38 17.25 7.76 -11.89
CA VAL A 38 16.69 7.42 -10.56
C VAL A 38 17.10 8.44 -9.49
N LYS A 39 18.30 9.00 -9.58
CA LYS A 39 18.78 10.06 -8.69
C LYS A 39 17.82 11.25 -8.67
N PRO A 40 17.27 11.63 -7.51
CA PRO A 40 16.37 12.77 -7.41
C PRO A 40 17.09 14.09 -7.66
N ARG A 41 16.38 15.05 -8.26
CA ARG A 41 16.90 16.42 -8.47
C ARG A 41 17.10 17.20 -7.18
N ALA A 42 16.31 16.88 -6.15
CA ALA A 42 16.47 17.40 -4.80
C ALA A 42 15.88 16.44 -3.75
N TYR A 43 16.37 16.55 -2.51
CA TYR A 43 15.98 15.69 -1.40
C TYR A 43 14.96 16.41 -0.51
N LEU A 44 13.72 16.53 -0.98
CA LEU A 44 12.66 17.27 -0.29
C LEU A 44 11.88 16.43 0.73
N GLY A 45 12.18 15.14 0.87
CA GLY A 45 11.46 14.25 1.78
C GLY A 45 9.99 14.10 1.39
N LEU A 46 9.72 13.77 0.13
CA LEU A 46 8.35 13.64 -0.39
C LEU A 46 7.65 12.40 0.17
N THR A 47 6.40 12.54 0.61
CA THR A 47 5.58 11.38 1.00
C THR A 47 5.00 10.69 -0.24
N ILE A 48 4.68 9.40 -0.14
CA ILE A 48 4.06 8.67 -1.26
C ILE A 48 2.76 9.31 -1.71
N ASN A 49 1.93 9.76 -0.77
CA ASN A 49 0.67 10.44 -1.08
C ASN A 49 0.86 11.76 -1.82
N GLU A 50 2.02 12.41 -1.71
CA GLU A 50 2.33 13.62 -2.46
C GLU A 50 2.76 13.30 -3.89
N VAL A 51 3.59 12.26 -4.08
CA VAL A 51 4.02 11.83 -5.42
C VAL A 51 2.84 11.22 -6.19
N ALA A 52 2.06 10.36 -5.53
CA ALA A 52 0.86 9.72 -6.06
C ALA A 52 -0.42 10.55 -5.78
N SER A 53 -0.34 11.87 -5.94
CA SER A 53 -1.47 12.77 -5.66
C SER A 53 -2.69 12.47 -6.55
N TYR A 54 -3.89 12.51 -5.94
CA TYR A 54 -5.17 12.46 -6.65
C TYR A 54 -5.56 13.76 -7.37
N CYS A 55 -4.85 14.86 -7.12
CA CYS A 55 -5.08 16.10 -7.84
C CYS A 55 -4.28 16.09 -9.16
N PRO A 56 -4.94 16.17 -10.33
CA PRO A 56 -4.24 16.15 -11.62
C PRO A 56 -3.22 17.28 -11.78
N THR A 57 -3.43 18.40 -11.10
CA THR A 57 -2.52 19.55 -11.14
C THR A 57 -1.55 19.61 -9.96
N ARG A 58 -1.62 18.65 -9.03
CA ARG A 58 -0.84 18.59 -7.78
C ARG A 58 -0.92 19.84 -6.90
N ARG A 59 -1.98 20.64 -7.11
CA ARG A 59 -2.27 21.84 -6.34
C ARG A 59 -2.50 21.52 -4.87
N ASP A 60 -2.97 20.32 -4.53
CA ASP A 60 -3.07 19.84 -3.16
C ASP A 60 -1.71 19.74 -2.45
N VAL A 61 -0.65 19.30 -3.16
CA VAL A 61 0.71 19.27 -2.62
C VAL A 61 1.28 20.68 -2.49
N TRP A 62 1.04 21.55 -3.47
CA TRP A 62 1.44 22.96 -3.38
C TRP A 62 0.77 23.66 -2.19
N LEU A 63 -0.53 23.46 -2.00
CA LEU A 63 -1.27 24.01 -0.85
C LEU A 63 -0.71 23.50 0.49
N ARG A 64 -0.32 22.23 0.54
CA ARG A 64 0.28 21.63 1.75
C ARG A 64 1.67 22.19 2.05
N ARG A 65 2.55 22.27 1.05
CA ARG A 65 3.97 22.58 1.27
C ARG A 65 4.29 24.07 1.26
N ILE A 66 3.66 24.82 0.35
CA ILE A 66 3.98 26.24 0.12
C ILE A 66 3.07 27.11 0.98
N THR A 67 1.75 27.00 0.84
CA THR A 67 0.82 27.81 1.64
C THR A 67 0.55 27.24 3.03
N LYS A 68 1.07 26.03 3.33
CA LYS A 68 0.95 25.35 4.63
C LYS A 68 -0.50 25.17 5.10
N VAL A 69 -1.41 24.97 4.14
CA VAL A 69 -2.81 24.65 4.45
C VAL A 69 -2.87 23.27 5.10
N VAL A 70 -3.56 23.20 6.22
CA VAL A 70 -3.84 21.93 6.91
C VAL A 70 -5.01 21.23 6.19
N PRO A 71 -4.84 19.96 5.76
CA PRO A 71 -5.93 19.23 5.11
C PRO A 71 -7.09 18.99 6.06
N GLU A 72 -8.32 19.14 5.57
CA GLU A 72 -9.50 18.75 6.32
C GLU A 72 -9.64 17.23 6.35
N VAL A 73 -9.70 16.66 7.56
CA VAL A 73 -9.85 15.22 7.74
C VAL A 73 -11.31 14.82 7.48
N ASN A 74 -11.57 14.26 6.30
CA ASN A 74 -12.88 13.73 5.95
C ASN A 74 -13.11 12.28 6.43
N GLU A 75 -14.37 11.83 6.41
CA GLU A 75 -14.75 10.49 6.86
C GLU A 75 -14.07 9.37 6.07
N ALA A 76 -13.83 9.56 4.77
CA ALA A 76 -13.17 8.57 3.93
C ALA A 76 -11.72 8.34 4.37
N LEU A 77 -10.99 9.39 4.74
CA LEU A 77 -9.63 9.28 5.28
C LEU A 77 -9.61 8.62 6.66
N LYS A 78 -10.53 8.99 7.56
CA LYS A 78 -10.65 8.36 8.88
C LYS A 78 -10.95 6.87 8.76
N LEU A 79 -11.90 6.52 7.89
CA LEU A 79 -12.25 5.14 7.63
C LEU A 79 -11.06 4.39 7.03
N GLY A 80 -10.41 4.94 6.01
CA GLY A 80 -9.21 4.33 5.42
C GLY A 80 -8.15 4.00 6.45
N SER A 81 -7.77 4.97 7.29
CA SER A 81 -6.81 4.75 8.39
C SER A 81 -7.26 3.65 9.34
N LEU A 82 -8.52 3.71 9.82
CA LEU A 82 -9.09 2.70 10.71
C LEU A 82 -8.98 1.28 10.13
N ILE A 83 -9.24 1.13 8.83
CA ILE A 83 -9.21 -0.19 8.19
C ILE A 83 -7.78 -0.73 8.07
N HIS A 84 -6.79 0.11 7.74
CA HIS A 84 -5.39 -0.32 7.75
C HIS A 84 -4.98 -0.77 9.17
N ASP A 85 -5.30 0.03 10.19
CA ASP A 85 -4.98 -0.30 11.58
C ASP A 85 -5.64 -1.61 12.04
N VAL A 86 -6.91 -1.82 11.67
CA VAL A 86 -7.66 -3.06 11.97
C VAL A 86 -7.01 -4.27 11.30
N ILE A 87 -6.64 -4.19 10.02
CA ILE A 87 -6.01 -5.30 9.29
C ILE A 87 -4.65 -5.63 9.89
N HIS A 88 -3.81 -4.61 10.12
CA HIS A 88 -2.49 -4.76 10.72
C HIS A 88 -2.60 -5.43 12.10
N THR A 89 -3.45 -4.89 12.96
CA THR A 89 -3.67 -5.39 14.31
C THR A 89 -4.19 -6.83 14.29
N THR A 90 -5.13 -7.15 13.40
CA THR A 90 -5.62 -8.53 13.23
C THR A 90 -4.49 -9.49 12.86
N ILE A 91 -3.63 -9.12 11.91
CA ILE A 91 -2.49 -9.94 11.49
C ILE A 91 -1.49 -10.09 12.65
N GLU A 92 -1.19 -9.01 13.37
CA GLU A 92 -0.22 -9.02 14.47
C GLU A 92 -0.68 -9.90 15.64
N TYR A 93 -1.93 -9.72 16.10
CA TYR A 93 -2.50 -10.53 17.17
C TYR A 93 -2.57 -12.01 16.77
N PHE A 94 -3.01 -12.30 15.55
CA PHE A 94 -3.04 -13.66 15.04
C PHE A 94 -1.65 -14.31 15.04
N ARG A 95 -0.63 -13.59 14.56
CA ARG A 95 0.77 -14.06 14.56
C ARG A 95 1.25 -14.38 15.97
N LYS A 96 0.98 -13.49 16.93
CA LYS A 96 1.32 -13.69 18.35
C LYS A 96 0.63 -14.92 18.92
N TYR A 97 -0.66 -15.10 18.63
CA TYR A 97 -1.45 -16.23 19.10
C TYR A 97 -0.91 -17.56 18.59
N VAL A 98 -0.69 -17.70 17.26
CA VAL A 98 -0.19 -18.95 16.67
C VAL A 98 1.24 -19.27 17.13
N SER A 99 2.03 -18.24 17.45
CA SER A 99 3.38 -18.44 17.99
C SER A 99 3.38 -18.94 19.44
N SER A 100 2.31 -18.70 20.21
CA SER A 100 2.21 -19.07 21.63
C SER A 100 1.28 -20.25 21.92
N SER A 101 0.31 -20.53 21.07
CA SER A 101 -0.72 -21.56 21.23
C SER A 101 -0.92 -22.37 19.95
N VAL A 102 -1.08 -23.69 20.11
CA VAL A 102 -1.37 -24.62 18.99
C VAL A 102 -2.88 -24.82 18.78
N ASP A 103 -3.73 -24.21 19.62
CA ASP A 103 -5.17 -24.37 19.51
C ASP A 103 -5.79 -23.48 18.41
N ILE A 104 -5.73 -23.99 17.18
CA ILE A 104 -6.27 -23.34 15.99
C ILE A 104 -7.81 -23.18 16.08
N LEU A 105 -8.51 -24.05 16.81
CA LEU A 105 -9.98 -24.00 16.90
C LEU A 105 -10.45 -22.82 17.74
N ASN A 106 -9.75 -22.53 18.83
CA ASN A 106 -10.07 -21.41 19.72
C ASN A 106 -9.52 -20.06 19.21
N ALA A 107 -8.48 -20.09 18.37
CA ALA A 107 -7.86 -18.90 17.78
C ALA A 107 -8.84 -17.93 17.11
N TYR A 108 -9.91 -18.44 16.49
CA TYR A 108 -10.90 -17.57 15.84
C TYR A 108 -11.58 -16.62 16.83
N ASN A 109 -12.16 -17.16 17.91
CA ASN A 109 -12.92 -16.36 18.86
C ASN A 109 -11.99 -15.43 19.65
N ASP A 110 -10.83 -15.95 20.05
CA ASP A 110 -9.85 -15.20 20.85
C ASP A 110 -9.35 -13.97 20.07
N VAL A 111 -8.86 -14.17 18.83
CA VAL A 111 -8.32 -13.09 18.01
C VAL A 111 -9.41 -12.07 17.64
N VAL A 112 -10.60 -12.52 17.22
CA VAL A 112 -11.69 -11.59 16.87
C VAL A 112 -12.08 -10.75 18.09
N SER A 113 -12.25 -11.38 19.26
CA SER A 113 -12.65 -10.67 20.47
C SER A 113 -11.60 -9.64 20.92
N GLU A 114 -10.32 -9.97 20.82
CA GLU A 114 -9.23 -9.10 21.26
C GLU A 114 -9.04 -7.91 20.32
N VAL A 115 -9.11 -8.14 19.01
CA VAL A 115 -9.07 -7.06 18.01
C VAL A 115 -10.24 -6.09 18.24
N LEU A 116 -11.45 -6.58 18.47
CA LEU A 116 -12.63 -5.72 18.68
C LEU A 116 -12.52 -4.84 19.93
N LYS A 117 -11.81 -5.26 20.97
CA LYS A 117 -11.59 -4.43 22.18
C LYS A 117 -10.68 -3.23 21.92
N ASN A 118 -9.80 -3.32 20.91
CA ASN A 118 -8.81 -2.28 20.62
C ASN A 118 -9.34 -1.12 19.77
N PHE A 119 -10.54 -1.24 19.20
CA PHE A 119 -11.05 -0.27 18.26
C PHE A 119 -12.44 0.23 18.61
N THR A 120 -12.59 1.56 18.64
CA THR A 120 -13.88 2.22 18.64
C THR A 120 -14.35 2.39 17.20
N ILE A 121 -15.22 1.48 16.74
CA ILE A 121 -15.72 1.46 15.36
C ILE A 121 -16.99 2.33 15.27
N PRO A 122 -17.08 3.26 14.29
CA PRO A 122 -18.31 4.02 14.05
C PRO A 122 -19.50 3.11 13.78
N GLU A 123 -20.65 3.42 14.38
CA GLU A 123 -21.86 2.58 14.32
C GLU A 123 -22.26 2.22 12.88
N GLN A 124 -22.17 3.20 11.96
CA GLN A 124 -22.51 3.03 10.55
C GLN A 124 -21.68 1.96 9.83
N PHE A 125 -20.45 1.68 10.29
CA PHE A 125 -19.55 0.71 9.67
C PHE A 125 -19.33 -0.54 10.52
N SER A 126 -19.88 -0.59 11.73
CA SER A 126 -19.63 -1.66 12.72
C SER A 126 -19.77 -3.07 12.13
N GLY A 127 -20.92 -3.38 11.53
CA GLY A 127 -21.17 -4.68 10.91
C GLY A 127 -20.19 -5.02 9.79
N TRP A 128 -19.83 -4.04 8.97
CA TRP A 128 -18.88 -4.22 7.87
C TRP A 128 -17.46 -4.50 8.38
N VAL A 129 -16.97 -3.73 9.35
CA VAL A 129 -15.63 -3.91 9.95
C VAL A 129 -15.53 -5.23 10.69
N ILE A 130 -16.56 -5.61 11.46
CA ILE A 130 -16.61 -6.90 12.16
C ILE A 130 -16.53 -8.04 11.13
N ASN A 131 -17.28 -7.96 10.03
CA ASN A 131 -17.23 -8.97 8.98
C ASN A 131 -15.85 -9.02 8.29
N LEU A 132 -15.17 -7.88 8.14
CA LEU A 132 -13.82 -7.83 7.60
C LEU A 132 -12.82 -8.52 8.53
N ILE A 133 -12.87 -8.24 9.84
CA ILE A 133 -12.02 -8.89 10.84
C ILE A 133 -12.21 -10.41 10.78
N LYS A 134 -13.47 -10.87 10.86
CA LYS A 134 -13.81 -12.30 10.78
C LYS A 134 -13.27 -12.93 9.51
N TYR A 135 -13.45 -12.27 8.37
CA TYR A 135 -12.94 -12.73 7.09
C TYR A 135 -11.41 -12.88 7.11
N VAL A 136 -10.67 -11.85 7.56
CA VAL A 136 -9.20 -11.88 7.62
C VAL A 136 -8.70 -12.98 8.55
N VAL A 137 -9.33 -13.17 9.70
CA VAL A 137 -8.98 -14.25 10.66
C VAL A 137 -9.22 -15.62 10.03
N ILE A 138 -10.36 -15.84 9.35
CA ILE A 138 -10.65 -17.11 8.65
C ILE A 138 -9.59 -17.40 7.58
N GLN A 139 -9.17 -16.39 6.79
CA GLN A 139 -8.12 -16.59 5.80
C GLN A 139 -6.78 -16.98 6.45
N LEU A 140 -6.43 -16.32 7.55
CA LEU A 140 -5.21 -16.64 8.30
C LEU A 140 -5.23 -18.06 8.88
N LEU A 141 -6.37 -18.47 9.45
CA LEU A 141 -6.58 -19.82 9.98
C LEU A 141 -6.48 -20.89 8.89
N ALA A 142 -7.07 -20.64 7.71
CA ALA A 142 -7.01 -21.58 6.60
C ALA A 142 -5.55 -21.85 6.16
N GLU A 143 -4.73 -20.79 6.08
CA GLU A 143 -3.31 -20.90 5.71
C GLU A 143 -2.50 -21.65 6.77
N VAL A 144 -2.70 -21.35 8.07
CA VAL A 144 -2.00 -22.04 9.16
C VAL A 144 -2.42 -23.51 9.26
N SER A 145 -3.72 -23.79 9.09
CA SER A 145 -4.26 -25.16 9.08
C SER A 145 -3.61 -25.98 7.96
N TRP A 146 -3.56 -25.44 6.74
CA TRP A 146 -2.87 -26.10 5.63
C TRP A 146 -1.38 -26.33 5.92
N SER A 147 -0.69 -25.34 6.48
CA SER A 147 0.73 -25.45 6.84
C SER A 147 1.01 -26.47 7.96
N SER A 148 0.02 -26.78 8.81
CA SER A 148 0.20 -27.68 9.96
C SER A 148 0.02 -29.15 9.59
N VAL A 149 -0.71 -29.44 8.51
CA VAL A 149 -1.09 -30.82 8.11
C VAL A 149 -0.58 -31.18 6.72
N GLY A 150 -0.40 -30.20 5.84
CA GLY A 150 -0.04 -30.42 4.44
C GLY A 150 1.43 -30.78 4.22
N ASP A 151 1.69 -31.56 3.18
CA ASP A 151 3.04 -31.99 2.73
C ASP A 151 3.72 -30.93 1.82
N GLY A 152 3.45 -29.65 2.10
CA GLY A 152 3.73 -28.54 1.19
C GLY A 152 5.02 -27.77 1.52
N ILE A 153 5.80 -27.47 0.49
CA ILE A 153 7.00 -26.60 0.51
C ILE A 153 6.66 -25.12 0.78
N ASN A 154 5.38 -24.72 0.87
CA ASN A 154 5.02 -23.33 1.15
C ASN A 154 5.09 -23.11 2.67
N PRO A 155 6.18 -22.52 3.22
CA PRO A 155 6.05 -21.90 4.52
C PRO A 155 4.88 -20.92 4.42
N TRP A 156 4.03 -20.90 5.44
CA TRP A 156 3.14 -19.78 5.70
C TRP A 156 3.87 -18.50 5.30
N LEU A 157 3.52 -17.90 4.16
CA LEU A 157 4.21 -16.72 3.64
C LEU A 157 3.85 -15.61 4.61
N PRO A 158 4.74 -15.22 5.54
CA PRO A 158 4.39 -14.23 6.54
C PRO A 158 4.19 -12.95 5.76
N TRP A 159 2.96 -12.45 5.71
CA TRP A 159 2.79 -11.06 5.34
C TRP A 159 3.41 -10.27 6.46
N ILE A 160 4.56 -9.67 6.17
CA ILE A 160 5.19 -8.73 7.09
C ILE A 160 4.43 -7.44 6.87
N SER A 161 3.55 -7.10 7.81
CA SER A 161 2.76 -5.88 7.73
C SER A 161 3.55 -4.68 8.29
N GLU A 162 3.23 -3.49 7.76
CA GLU A 162 3.75 -2.21 8.25
C GLU A 162 5.27 -2.08 8.22
N VAL A 163 5.88 -2.53 7.11
CA VAL A 163 7.32 -2.51 6.90
C VAL A 163 7.81 -1.08 6.75
N ARG A 164 8.79 -0.69 7.57
CA ARG A 164 9.45 0.60 7.46
C ARG A 164 10.55 0.55 6.42
N VAL A 165 10.61 1.56 5.55
CA VAL A 165 11.67 1.71 4.55
C VAL A 165 12.13 3.17 4.49
N ASP A 166 13.45 3.37 4.38
CA ASP A 166 14.03 4.69 4.21
C ASP A 166 13.93 5.12 2.74
N GLY A 167 13.04 6.06 2.44
CA GLY A 167 12.85 6.58 1.09
C GLY A 167 13.85 7.67 0.68
N SER A 168 14.75 8.10 1.57
CA SER A 168 15.57 9.29 1.35
C SER A 168 16.51 9.20 0.16
N LEU A 169 17.02 8.00 -0.17
CA LEU A 169 17.85 7.78 -1.36
C LEU A 169 17.13 8.19 -2.65
N LEU A 170 15.80 8.08 -2.68
CA LEU A 170 14.96 8.47 -3.82
C LEU A 170 14.34 9.85 -3.68
N GLY A 171 14.75 10.66 -2.69
CA GLY A 171 14.16 11.97 -2.41
C GLY A 171 12.81 11.91 -1.69
N LEU A 172 12.39 10.72 -1.26
CA LEU A 172 11.18 10.48 -0.50
C LEU A 172 11.44 10.65 1.00
N SER A 173 10.37 10.59 1.80
CA SER A 173 10.45 10.64 3.27
C SER A 173 11.29 9.47 3.82
N LYS A 174 12.03 9.71 4.91
CA LYS A 174 12.81 8.68 5.62
C LYS A 174 11.95 7.61 6.30
N ASN A 175 10.69 7.90 6.54
CA ASN A 175 9.78 7.06 7.32
C ASN A 175 8.63 6.58 6.45
N LEU A 176 8.92 5.91 5.34
CA LEU A 176 7.88 5.27 4.55
C LEU A 176 7.40 4.01 5.27
N ARG A 177 6.11 3.70 5.10
CA ARG A 177 5.46 2.55 5.71
C ARG A 177 4.70 1.81 4.63
N ILE A 178 5.13 0.58 4.35
CA ILE A 178 4.52 -0.31 3.38
C ILE A 178 3.52 -1.20 4.11
N ASP A 179 2.29 -1.28 3.60
CA ASP A 179 1.23 -2.03 4.26
C ASP A 179 1.58 -3.49 4.49
N ALA A 180 2.09 -4.17 3.46
CA ALA A 180 2.73 -5.46 3.64
C ALA A 180 3.77 -5.81 2.57
N ILE A 181 4.67 -6.72 2.92
CA ILE A 181 5.57 -7.43 2.00
C ILE A 181 5.36 -8.93 2.18
N THR A 182 5.39 -9.66 1.08
CA THR A 182 5.33 -11.13 1.08
C THR A 182 6.73 -11.73 0.92
N GLY A 183 6.93 -12.98 1.35
CA GLY A 183 8.21 -13.67 1.22
C GLY A 183 8.68 -13.90 -0.23
N SER A 184 7.88 -13.57 -1.24
CA SER A 184 8.26 -13.59 -2.66
C SER A 184 8.71 -12.23 -3.20
N ASN A 185 9.13 -11.31 -2.32
CA ASN A 185 9.52 -9.94 -2.65
C ASN A 185 8.42 -9.18 -3.42
N VAL A 186 7.18 -9.36 -2.97
CA VAL A 186 6.01 -8.67 -3.54
C VAL A 186 5.54 -7.62 -2.56
N VAL A 187 5.44 -6.39 -3.04
CA VAL A 187 4.88 -5.28 -2.26
C VAL A 187 3.37 -5.36 -2.31
N VAL A 188 2.72 -5.10 -1.19
CA VAL A 188 1.26 -5.10 -1.08
C VAL A 188 0.78 -3.74 -0.54
N ASP A 189 -0.27 -3.21 -1.16
CA ASP A 189 -0.93 -1.97 -0.77
C ASP A 189 -2.45 -2.23 -0.63
N PHE A 190 -3.04 -1.85 0.50
CA PHE A 190 -4.47 -1.94 0.76
C PHE A 190 -5.16 -0.63 0.37
N LYS A 191 -6.36 -0.74 -0.23
CA LYS A 191 -7.15 0.43 -0.65
C LYS A 191 -8.63 0.26 -0.36
N ILE A 192 -9.19 1.22 0.38
CA ILE A 192 -10.64 1.37 0.60
C ILE A 192 -11.13 2.43 -0.39
N ALA A 193 -10.94 2.16 -1.68
CA ALA A 193 -11.18 3.11 -2.75
C ALA A 193 -11.44 2.38 -4.08
N LYS A 194 -11.90 3.13 -5.07
CA LYS A 194 -11.94 2.66 -6.46
C LYS A 194 -10.52 2.57 -7.03
N PRO A 195 -10.25 1.63 -7.96
CA PRO A 195 -8.99 1.58 -8.67
C PRO A 195 -8.59 2.91 -9.32
N SER A 196 -7.30 3.23 -9.25
CA SER A 196 -6.73 4.49 -9.73
C SER A 196 -5.27 4.28 -10.14
N GLU A 197 -4.84 4.96 -11.19
CA GLU A 197 -3.44 4.91 -11.66
C GLU A 197 -2.46 5.39 -10.59
N ASN A 198 -2.88 6.31 -9.73
CA ASN A 198 -2.06 6.80 -8.62
C ASN A 198 -1.66 5.69 -7.65
N HIS A 199 -2.48 4.65 -7.50
CA HIS A 199 -2.12 3.51 -6.67
C HIS A 199 -0.94 2.73 -7.26
N ARG A 200 -0.82 2.70 -8.59
CA ARG A 200 0.31 2.06 -9.29
C ARG A 200 1.59 2.87 -9.14
N ILE A 201 1.50 4.20 -9.17
CA ILE A 201 2.63 5.09 -8.83
C ILE A 201 3.06 4.86 -7.37
N ALA A 202 2.10 4.79 -6.44
CA ALA A 202 2.38 4.58 -5.02
C ALA A 202 3.09 3.25 -4.74
N ILE A 203 2.58 2.14 -5.28
CA ILE A 203 3.20 0.82 -5.08
C ILE A 203 4.57 0.71 -5.76
N THR A 204 4.76 1.41 -6.90
CA THR A 204 6.06 1.51 -7.58
C THR A 204 7.07 2.27 -6.73
N ALA A 205 6.66 3.36 -6.10
CA ALA A 205 7.51 4.12 -5.19
C ALA A 205 8.00 3.27 -4.02
N TYR A 206 7.12 2.45 -3.42
CA TYR A 206 7.50 1.50 -2.37
C TYR A 206 8.48 0.43 -2.86
N ALA A 207 8.22 -0.16 -4.02
CA ALA A 207 9.11 -1.16 -4.61
C ALA A 207 10.51 -0.59 -4.88
N MET A 208 10.59 0.60 -5.49
CA MET A 208 11.87 1.26 -5.75
C MET A 208 12.58 1.68 -4.47
N ALA A 209 11.86 2.14 -3.44
CA ALA A 209 12.47 2.46 -2.15
C ALA A 209 13.08 1.22 -1.50
N LEU A 210 12.40 0.08 -1.54
CA LEU A 210 12.95 -1.19 -1.06
C LEU A 210 14.16 -1.64 -1.88
N GLU A 211 14.11 -1.56 -3.21
CA GLU A 211 15.26 -1.86 -4.06
C GLU A 211 16.47 -1.00 -3.72
N ALA A 212 16.27 0.29 -3.44
CA ALA A 212 17.34 1.21 -3.08
C ALA A 212 18.01 0.84 -1.74
N ASN A 213 17.26 0.22 -0.82
CA ASN A 213 17.77 -0.15 0.51
C ASN A 213 18.33 -1.58 0.55
N LEU A 214 17.72 -2.50 -0.19
CA LEU A 214 17.99 -3.93 -0.09
C LEU A 214 18.85 -4.45 -1.24
N GLU A 215 18.98 -3.70 -2.33
CA GLU A 215 19.67 -4.14 -3.56
C GLU A 215 19.15 -5.49 -4.11
N VAL A 216 17.86 -5.76 -3.85
CA VAL A 216 17.14 -6.96 -4.27
C VAL A 216 16.01 -6.57 -5.21
N PRO A 217 15.82 -7.23 -6.37
CA PRO A 217 14.79 -6.87 -7.35
C PRO A 217 13.38 -7.01 -6.78
N ILE A 218 12.57 -5.96 -6.97
CA ILE A 218 11.14 -5.94 -6.62
C ILE A 218 10.34 -5.56 -7.87
N ASP A 219 9.90 -6.60 -8.59
CA ASP A 219 9.28 -6.48 -9.91
C ASP A 219 7.75 -6.54 -9.85
N TYR A 220 7.19 -6.93 -8.71
CA TYR A 220 5.78 -7.24 -8.59
C TYR A 220 5.15 -6.53 -7.40
N GLY A 221 3.93 -6.03 -7.61
CA GLY A 221 3.10 -5.46 -6.58
C GLY A 221 1.68 -6.04 -6.63
N LEU A 222 0.98 -6.02 -5.50
CA LEU A 222 -0.43 -6.32 -5.40
C LEU A 222 -1.15 -5.15 -4.75
N ILE A 223 -2.17 -4.63 -5.43
CA ILE A 223 -3.09 -3.67 -4.83
C ILE A 223 -4.35 -4.44 -4.46
N ILE A 224 -4.70 -4.43 -3.17
CA ILE A 224 -5.88 -5.11 -2.67
C ILE A 224 -6.94 -4.07 -2.33
N TYR A 225 -8.01 -4.11 -3.11
CA TYR A 225 -9.17 -3.26 -2.90
C TYR A 225 -10.15 -3.95 -1.98
N ILE A 226 -10.51 -3.26 -0.89
CA ILE A 226 -11.47 -3.72 0.11
C ILE A 226 -12.67 -2.78 0.06
N ASN A 227 -13.73 -3.25 -0.59
CA ASN A 227 -14.90 -2.48 -0.95
C ASN A 227 -16.19 -3.06 -0.35
N GLY A 228 -17.34 -2.51 -0.74
CA GLY A 228 -18.65 -3.01 -0.33
C GLY A 228 -19.10 -2.47 1.02
N LEU A 229 -18.75 -1.22 1.33
CA LEU A 229 -19.22 -0.50 2.51
C LEU A 229 -20.75 -0.70 2.65
N ASN A 230 -21.19 -1.13 3.83
CA ASN A 230 -22.58 -1.45 4.22
C ASN A 230 -23.07 -2.88 3.92
N ASN A 231 -22.28 -3.73 3.24
CA ASN A 231 -22.62 -5.14 2.98
C ASN A 231 -21.51 -6.09 3.48
N THR A 232 -21.43 -7.30 2.94
CA THR A 232 -20.25 -8.16 3.11
C THR A 232 -19.03 -7.52 2.42
N PRO A 233 -17.86 -7.46 3.08
CA PRO A 233 -16.64 -6.97 2.46
C PRO A 233 -16.35 -7.66 1.13
N LYS A 234 -16.10 -6.88 0.09
CA LYS A 234 -15.70 -7.37 -1.24
C LYS A 234 -14.22 -7.11 -1.41
N VAL A 235 -13.44 -8.18 -1.53
CA VAL A 235 -12.00 -8.10 -1.75
C VAL A 235 -11.69 -8.43 -3.21
N SER A 236 -10.96 -7.54 -3.87
CA SER A 236 -10.43 -7.76 -5.21
C SER A 236 -8.95 -7.41 -5.27
N VAL A 237 -8.19 -8.18 -6.04
CA VAL A 237 -6.75 -7.96 -6.20
C VAL A 237 -6.46 -7.46 -7.62
N GLU A 238 -5.59 -6.46 -7.71
CA GLU A 238 -4.97 -6.02 -8.94
C GLU A 238 -3.48 -6.35 -8.87
N SER A 239 -3.01 -7.18 -9.79
CA SER A 239 -1.61 -7.59 -9.86
C SER A 239 -0.83 -6.66 -10.78
N ILE A 240 0.23 -6.05 -10.27
CA ILE A 240 1.03 -5.04 -10.97
C ILE A 240 2.40 -5.62 -11.30
N TYR A 241 2.76 -5.60 -12.58
CA TYR A 241 4.15 -5.74 -13.01
C TYR A 241 4.78 -4.35 -13.01
N ILE A 242 5.77 -4.14 -12.15
CA ILE A 242 6.44 -2.85 -11.93
C ILE A 242 7.50 -2.66 -13.03
N SER A 243 7.01 -2.45 -14.24
CA SER A 243 7.79 -2.33 -15.47
C SER A 243 8.67 -1.08 -15.50
N SER A 244 9.54 -1.02 -16.50
CA SER A 244 10.32 0.17 -16.83
C SER A 244 9.45 1.41 -16.99
N ASP A 245 8.26 1.29 -17.58
CA ASP A 245 7.36 2.42 -17.80
C ASP A 245 6.76 2.94 -16.50
N LEU A 246 6.25 2.07 -15.62
CA LEU A 246 5.74 2.51 -14.31
C LEU A 246 6.84 3.16 -13.45
N ARG A 247 8.08 2.68 -13.57
CA ARG A 247 9.24 3.28 -12.88
C ARG A 247 9.53 4.68 -13.41
N LYS A 248 9.48 4.88 -14.73
CA LYS A 248 9.58 6.22 -15.35
C LYS A 248 8.44 7.11 -14.89
N ASP A 249 7.19 6.63 -14.91
CA ASP A 249 6.03 7.39 -14.45
C ASP A 249 6.19 7.86 -13.00
N PHE A 250 6.73 7.01 -12.12
CA PHE A 250 7.06 7.40 -10.75
C PHE A 250 8.19 8.44 -10.69
N ILE A 251 9.28 8.25 -11.43
CA ILE A 251 10.42 9.18 -11.45
C ILE A 251 9.97 10.55 -11.96
N ASP A 252 9.23 10.58 -13.05
CA ASP A 252 8.68 11.80 -13.65
C ASP A 252 7.71 12.47 -12.68
N ALA A 253 6.83 11.70 -12.04
CA ALA A 253 5.93 12.25 -11.05
C ALA A 253 6.67 12.84 -9.84
N ARG A 254 7.74 12.20 -9.38
CA ARG A 254 8.57 12.77 -8.31
C ARG A 254 9.26 14.05 -8.76
N ASP A 255 9.91 14.02 -9.92
CA ASP A 255 10.74 15.12 -10.41
C ASP A 255 9.92 16.36 -10.75
N GLU A 256 8.76 16.20 -11.40
CA GLU A 256 7.80 17.29 -11.62
C GLU A 256 7.34 17.93 -10.31
N LEU A 257 7.13 17.11 -9.27
CA LEU A 257 6.76 17.61 -7.95
C LEU A 257 7.90 18.38 -7.29
N ILE A 258 9.14 17.89 -7.42
CA ILE A 258 10.34 18.59 -6.96
C ILE A 258 10.46 19.95 -7.64
N ASP A 259 10.35 19.99 -8.97
CA ASP A 259 10.45 21.23 -9.76
C ASP A 259 9.36 22.23 -9.35
N MET A 260 8.13 21.76 -9.13
CA MET A 260 7.02 22.59 -8.66
C MET A 260 7.27 23.16 -7.26
N VAL A 261 7.78 22.36 -6.32
CA VAL A 261 8.06 22.82 -4.95
C VAL A 261 9.23 23.79 -4.91
N ILE A 262 10.29 23.55 -5.70
CA ILE A 262 11.46 24.44 -5.75
C ILE A 262 11.13 25.78 -6.43
N SER A 263 10.38 25.74 -7.52
CA SER A 263 9.99 26.97 -8.24
C SER A 263 8.92 27.78 -7.51
N GLU A 264 8.27 27.18 -6.50
CA GLU A 264 7.10 27.70 -5.79
C GLU A 264 5.95 28.11 -6.72
N ARG A 265 6.01 27.71 -8.00
CA ARG A 265 5.04 28.11 -9.02
C ARG A 265 3.71 27.45 -8.71
N GLU A 266 2.70 28.28 -8.48
CA GLU A 266 1.35 27.84 -8.21
C GLU A 266 0.78 27.07 -9.43
N PRO A 267 0.40 25.79 -9.26
CA PRO A 267 -0.23 25.01 -10.32
C PRO A 267 -1.65 25.49 -10.59
N PRO A 268 -2.17 25.36 -11.82
CA PRO A 268 -3.56 25.73 -12.11
C PRO A 268 -4.54 24.91 -11.28
N LYS A 269 -5.76 25.43 -11.10
CA LYS A 269 -6.85 24.68 -10.48
C LYS A 269 -7.25 23.51 -11.38
N ALA A 270 -7.38 22.33 -10.79
CA ALA A 270 -7.80 21.14 -11.52
C ALA A 270 -9.24 21.31 -12.05
N THR A 271 -9.46 20.93 -13.31
CA THR A 271 -10.79 20.92 -13.96
C THR A 271 -11.69 19.83 -13.38
N SER A 272 -11.10 18.71 -12.97
CA SER A 272 -11.77 17.61 -12.28
C SER A 272 -11.18 17.42 -10.89
N CYS A 273 -11.99 17.64 -9.85
CA CYS A 273 -11.57 17.54 -8.45
C CYS A 273 -12.47 16.56 -7.69
N SER A 274 -11.84 15.59 -7.01
CA SER A 274 -12.54 14.60 -6.19
C SER A 274 -13.45 15.28 -5.15
N PRO A 275 -14.69 14.79 -4.95
CA PRO A 275 -15.54 15.22 -3.84
C PRO A 275 -14.88 15.05 -2.47
N THR A 276 -14.01 14.06 -2.33
CA THR A 276 -13.29 13.73 -1.09
C THR A 276 -11.92 14.41 -0.98
N CYS A 277 -11.63 15.42 -1.82
CA CYS A 277 -10.36 16.15 -1.74
C CYS A 277 -10.26 16.91 -0.39
N PRO A 278 -9.23 16.67 0.45
CA PRO A 278 -9.07 17.33 1.75
C PRO A 278 -8.82 18.84 1.67
N PHE A 279 -8.45 19.34 0.48
CA PHE A 279 -8.12 20.75 0.24
C PHE A 279 -9.22 21.48 -0.51
N ARG A 280 -10.40 20.85 -0.71
CA ARG A 280 -11.46 21.39 -1.58
C ARG A 280 -11.92 22.79 -1.16
N ASN A 281 -12.04 23.05 0.15
CA ASN A 281 -12.51 24.33 0.68
C ASN A 281 -11.44 25.45 0.58
N SER A 282 -10.16 25.07 0.64
CA SER A 282 -9.03 25.99 0.56
C SER A 282 -8.55 26.21 -0.88
N CYS A 283 -8.88 25.31 -1.80
CA CYS A 283 -8.55 25.39 -3.23
C CYS A 283 -9.52 26.33 -3.96
N ARG A 284 -9.30 27.63 -3.77
CA ARG A 284 -10.02 28.69 -4.47
C ARG A 284 -9.44 28.88 -5.87
#